data_AF-A0A285U7L1-F1
#
_entry.id   AF-A0A285U7L1-F1
#
_cell.length_a   1.000
_cell.length_b   1.000
_cell.length_c   1.000
_cell.angle_alpha   90.00
_cell.angle_beta   90.00
_cell.angle_gamma   90.00
#
_symmetry.space_group_name_H-M   'P 1'
#
loop_
_entity.id
_entity.type
_entity.pdbx_description
1 polymer ?
#
loop_
_entity_poly.entity_id
_entity_poly.type
_entity_poly.pdbx_seq_one_letter_code
_entity_poly.pdbx_strand_id
1 'polypeptide(L)'
;MNEELRHQAYAQLEADADRIVQLIKVQMDNLTMPQCPVYEEVLDTQMYGLSKEVNFAVRLGLVDAEDGRELLEKLEIEVSKVHDLYMQEEKLESKEI
;
A
#
# COMPACT_ATOMS: atom_id res chain seq x y z
N MET A 1 -17.12 -17.09 16.65
CA MET A 1 -16.06 -16.07 16.54
C MET A 1 -16.57 -14.79 17.17
N ASN A 2 -15.76 -14.02 17.90
CA ASN A 2 -16.20 -12.74 18.46
C ASN A 2 -16.27 -11.70 17.33
N GLU A 3 -17.45 -11.13 17.06
CA GLU A 3 -17.70 -10.15 15.99
C GLU A 3 -16.84 -8.89 16.16
N GLU A 4 -16.63 -8.47 17.42
CA GLU A 4 -15.73 -7.38 17.79
C GLU A 4 -14.29 -7.63 17.29
N LEU A 5 -13.79 -8.87 17.41
CA LEU A 5 -12.44 -9.22 16.96
C LEU A 5 -12.31 -9.20 15.44
N ARG A 6 -13.38 -9.54 14.70
CA ARG A 6 -13.38 -9.46 13.23
C ARG A 6 -13.28 -8.02 12.78
N HIS A 7 -14.10 -7.15 13.38
CA HIS A 7 -14.08 -5.72 13.09
C HIS A 7 -12.72 -5.10 13.42
N GLN A 8 -12.16 -5.40 14.60
CA GLN A 8 -10.84 -4.92 14.99
C GLN A 8 -9.72 -5.41 14.06
N ALA A 9 -9.78 -6.69 13.63
CA ALA A 9 -8.80 -7.22 12.69
C ALA A 9 -8.87 -6.53 11.32
N TYR A 10 -10.07 -6.32 10.79
CA TYR A 10 -10.23 -5.63 9.51
C TYR A 10 -9.79 -4.17 9.60
N ALA A 11 -10.22 -3.44 10.63
CA ALA A 11 -9.83 -2.05 10.85
C ALA A 11 -8.30 -1.88 11.01
N GLN A 12 -7.63 -2.86 11.62
CA GLN A 12 -6.17 -2.86 11.72
C GLN A 12 -5.52 -3.01 10.34
N LEU A 13 -6.00 -3.93 9.50
CA LEU A 13 -5.48 -4.12 8.14
C LEU A 13 -5.71 -2.88 7.25
N GLU A 14 -6.85 -2.19 7.41
CA GLU A 14 -7.10 -0.90 6.75
C GLU A 14 -6.11 0.16 7.21
N ALA A 15 -5.88 0.29 8.51
CA ALA A 15 -4.90 1.23 9.05
C ALA A 15 -3.47 0.92 8.56
N ASP A 16 -3.15 -0.35 8.36
CA ASP A 16 -1.84 -0.79 7.87
C ASP A 16 -1.67 -0.46 6.37
N ALA A 17 -2.73 -0.65 5.58
CA ALA A 17 -2.79 -0.20 4.19
C ALA A 17 -2.61 1.33 4.08
N ASP A 18 -3.31 2.11 4.91
CA ASP A 18 -3.18 3.57 4.94
C ASP A 18 -1.75 4.00 5.29
N ARG A 19 -1.10 3.32 6.24
CA ARG A 19 0.30 3.59 6.61
C ARG A 19 1.25 3.35 5.45
N ILE A 20 1.02 2.32 4.63
CA ILE A 20 1.82 2.06 3.42
C ILE A 20 1.68 3.24 2.45
N VAL A 21 0.46 3.69 2.15
CA VAL A 21 0.24 4.85 1.27
C VAL A 21 0.91 6.12 1.81
N GLN A 22 0.85 6.37 3.12
CA GLN A 22 1.49 7.54 3.73
C GLN A 22 3.02 7.45 3.68
N LEU A 23 3.60 6.28 3.93
CA LEU A 23 5.05 6.07 3.82
C LEU A 23 5.54 6.42 2.41
N ILE A 24 4.82 5.95 1.41
CA ILE A 24 5.08 6.19 -0.02
C ILE A 24 5.05 7.68 -0.33
N LYS A 25 3.99 8.39 0.06
CA LYS A 25 3.89 9.84 -0.12
C LYS A 25 5.06 10.59 0.51
N VAL A 26 5.36 10.28 1.77
CA VAL A 26 6.48 10.91 2.49
C VAL A 26 7.83 10.59 1.83
N GLN A 27 8.02 9.37 1.33
CA GLN A 27 9.25 9.01 0.63
C GLN A 27 9.41 9.76 -0.69
N MET A 28 8.33 9.90 -1.46
CA MET A 28 8.34 10.65 -2.72
C MET A 28 8.55 12.15 -2.49
N ASP A 29 7.93 12.73 -1.46
CA ASP A 29 8.10 14.15 -1.12
C ASP A 29 9.52 14.51 -0.66
N ASN A 30 10.25 13.56 -0.05
CA ASN A 30 11.54 13.82 0.60
C ASN A 30 12.76 13.22 -0.11
N LEU A 31 12.60 12.19 -0.94
CA LEU A 31 13.69 11.57 -1.71
C LEU A 31 13.55 12.01 -3.16
N THR A 32 14.42 12.93 -3.60
CA THR A 32 14.40 13.60 -4.91
C THR A 32 14.68 12.68 -6.13
N MET A 33 14.45 11.37 -6.03
CA MET A 33 14.67 10.40 -7.12
C MET A 33 13.67 9.22 -7.06
N PRO A 34 12.42 9.42 -7.48
CA PRO A 34 11.40 8.36 -7.56
C PRO A 34 11.77 7.22 -8.54
N GLN A 35 12.72 7.48 -9.45
CA GLN A 35 13.20 6.54 -10.48
C GLN A 35 14.15 5.46 -9.94
N CYS A 36 14.51 5.50 -8.65
CA CYS A 36 15.48 4.57 -8.09
C CYS A 36 14.86 3.16 -8.01
N PRO A 37 15.49 2.11 -8.59
CA PRO A 37 14.97 0.74 -8.54
C PRO A 37 14.69 0.22 -7.13
N VAL A 38 15.38 0.78 -6.13
CA VAL A 38 15.18 0.46 -4.71
C VAL A 38 13.78 0.85 -4.23
N TYR A 39 13.14 1.85 -4.83
CA TYR A 39 11.80 2.28 -4.44
C TYR A 39 10.75 1.21 -4.76
N GLU A 40 10.78 0.67 -5.98
CA GLU A 40 9.91 -0.43 -6.39
C GLU A 40 10.11 -1.66 -5.50
N GLU A 41 11.35 -1.99 -5.13
CA GLU A 41 11.64 -3.09 -4.20
C GLU A 41 11.04 -2.85 -2.79
N VAL A 42 11.05 -1.60 -2.32
CA VAL A 42 10.42 -1.22 -1.04
C VAL A 42 8.90 -1.35 -1.14
N LEU A 43 8.30 -0.85 -2.21
CA LEU A 43 6.85 -0.98 -2.48
C LEU A 43 6.44 -2.45 -2.48
N ASP A 44 7.12 -3.29 -3.26
CA ASP A 44 6.86 -4.73 -3.37
C ASP A 44 6.95 -5.41 -2.01
N THR A 45 7.95 -5.03 -1.20
CA THR A 45 8.13 -5.58 0.14
C THR A 45 6.99 -5.17 1.09
N GLN A 46 6.52 -3.91 1.02
CA GLN A 46 5.39 -3.44 1.82
C GLN A 46 4.09 -4.16 1.42
N MET A 47 3.82 -4.26 0.12
CA MET A 47 2.66 -4.98 -0.44
C MET A 47 2.69 -6.46 -0.05
N TYR A 48 3.86 -7.10 -0.14
CA TYR A 48 4.03 -8.48 0.30
C TYR A 48 3.76 -8.63 1.79
N GLY A 49 4.30 -7.73 2.63
CA GLY A 49 4.08 -7.72 4.07
C GLY A 49 2.59 -7.73 4.43
N LEU A 50 1.84 -6.75 3.94
CA LEU A 50 0.39 -6.68 4.19
C LEU A 50 -0.35 -7.89 3.63
N SER A 51 0.03 -8.40 2.45
CA SER A 51 -0.59 -9.60 1.88
C SER A 51 -0.46 -10.81 2.82
N LYS A 52 0.63 -10.92 3.57
CA LYS A 52 0.85 -12.03 4.52
C LYS A 52 -0.02 -11.87 5.77
N GLU A 53 -0.23 -10.64 6.23
CA GLU A 53 -1.11 -10.31 7.35
C GLU A 53 -2.57 -10.57 7.00
N VAL A 54 -3.02 -10.11 5.83
CA VAL A 54 -4.36 -10.42 5.29
C VAL A 54 -4.56 -11.93 5.20
N ASN A 55 -3.62 -12.65 4.58
CA ASN A 55 -3.69 -14.11 4.46
C ASN A 55 -3.71 -14.81 5.82
N PHE A 56 -3.03 -14.26 6.82
CA PHE A 56 -3.05 -14.78 8.18
C PHE A 56 -4.43 -14.58 8.83
N ALA A 57 -5.00 -13.38 8.75
CA ALA A 57 -6.33 -13.07 9.27
C ALA A 57 -7.43 -13.91 8.59
N VAL A 58 -7.33 -14.13 7.27
CA VAL A 58 -8.23 -15.00 6.51
C VAL A 58 -8.13 -16.45 6.99
N ARG A 59 -6.93 -17.00 7.21
CA ARG A 59 -6.75 -18.37 7.72
C ARG A 59 -7.32 -18.57 9.14
N LEU A 60 -7.37 -17.50 9.94
CA LEU A 60 -8.00 -17.51 11.26
C LEU A 60 -9.52 -17.27 11.21
N GLY A 61 -10.09 -17.01 10.02
CA GLY A 61 -11.50 -16.67 9.85
C GLY A 61 -11.89 -15.31 10.44
N LEU A 62 -10.92 -14.42 10.65
CA LEU A 62 -11.16 -13.08 11.17
C LEU A 62 -11.64 -12.13 10.06
N VAL A 63 -11.18 -12.37 8.83
CA VAL A 63 -11.49 -11.58 7.63
C VAL A 63 -11.94 -12.53 6.53
N ASP A 64 -12.98 -12.15 5.78
CA ASP A 64 -13.42 -12.91 4.63
C ASP A 64 -12.40 -12.78 3.49
N ALA A 65 -12.19 -13.86 2.74
CA ALA A 65 -11.16 -13.89 1.70
C ALA A 65 -11.43 -12.86 0.57
N GLU A 66 -12.69 -12.50 0.35
CA GLU A 66 -13.11 -11.48 -0.61
C GLU A 66 -12.77 -10.08 -0.10
N ASP A 67 -13.19 -9.73 1.12
CA ASP A 67 -12.84 -8.46 1.75
C ASP A 67 -11.32 -8.23 1.81
N GLY A 68 -10.56 -9.30 2.09
CA GLY A 68 -9.10 -9.25 2.09
C GLY A 68 -8.50 -9.01 0.70
N ARG A 69 -9.08 -9.57 -0.36
CA ARG A 69 -8.66 -9.29 -1.74
C ARG A 69 -9.00 -7.85 -2.13
N GLU A 70 -10.21 -7.39 -1.86
CA GLU A 70 -10.62 -6.02 -2.15
C GLU A 70 -9.74 -4.99 -1.44
N LEU A 71 -9.33 -5.26 -0.20
CA LEU A 71 -8.39 -4.40 0.53
C LEU A 71 -7.06 -4.25 -0.23
N LEU A 72 -6.48 -5.37 -0.67
CA LEU A 72 -5.20 -5.38 -1.38
C LEU A 72 -5.32 -4.72 -2.77
N GLU A 73 -6.41 -4.96 -3.49
CA GLU A 73 -6.67 -4.31 -4.79
C GLU A 73 -6.82 -2.79 -4.64
N LYS A 74 -7.55 -2.33 -3.62
CA LYS A 74 -7.67 -0.90 -3.32
C LYS A 74 -6.31 -0.28 -3.01
N LEU A 75 -5.50 -0.96 -2.20
CA LEU A 75 -4.15 -0.49 -1.88
C LEU A 75 -3.26 -0.42 -3.13
N GLU A 76 -3.26 -1.46 -3.97
CA GLU A 76 -2.49 -1.48 -5.23
C GLU A 76 -2.85 -0.28 -6.12
N ILE A 77 -4.15 -0.01 -6.31
CA ILE A 77 -4.62 1.13 -7.08
C ILE A 77 -4.13 2.46 -6.48
N GLU A 78 -4.23 2.64 -5.16
CA GLU A 78 -3.78 3.86 -4.49
C GLU A 78 -2.27 4.05 -4.61
N VAL A 79 -1.48 3.00 -4.40
CA VAL A 79 -0.01 3.02 -4.54
C VAL A 79 0.40 3.35 -5.97
N SER A 80 -0.19 2.70 -6.97
CA SER A 80 0.10 2.98 -8.39
C SER A 80 -0.23 4.41 -8.77
N LYS A 81 -1.37 4.96 -8.31
CA LYS A 81 -1.71 6.38 -8.55
C LYS A 81 -0.67 7.31 -7.98
N VAL A 82 -0.25 7.11 -6.72
CA VAL A 82 0.76 7.95 -6.08
C VAL A 82 2.05 7.87 -6.87
N HIS A 83 2.52 6.66 -7.18
CA HIS A 83 3.73 6.47 -7.97
C HIS A 83 3.67 7.14 -9.35
N ASP A 84 2.59 6.92 -10.11
CA ASP A 84 2.42 7.49 -11.45
C ASP A 84 2.40 9.01 -11.46
N LEU A 85 1.83 9.64 -10.42
CA LEU A 85 1.80 11.10 -10.29
C LEU A 85 3.22 11.68 -10.19
N TYR A 86 4.06 11.16 -9.30
CA TYR A 86 5.44 11.64 -9.17
C TYR A 86 6.27 11.38 -10.43
N MET A 87 6.07 10.23 -11.09
CA MET A 87 6.75 9.93 -12.35
C MET A 87 6.32 10.85 -13.51
N GLN A 88 5.14 11.46 -13.44
CA GLN A 88 4.69 12.48 -14.39
C GLN A 88 5.24 13.87 -14.06
N GLU A 89 5.25 14.25 -12.78
CA GLU A 89 5.78 15.54 -12.30
C GLU A 89 7.26 15.70 -12.65
N GLU A 90 8.10 14.69 -12.41
CA GLU A 90 9.52 14.74 -12.76
C GLU A 90 9.77 14.90 -14.28
N LYS A 91 8.92 14.27 -15.11
CA LYS A 91 8.99 14.42 -16.58
C LYS A 91 8.60 15.82 -17.05
N LEU A 92 7.78 16.53 -16.28
CA LEU A 92 7.44 17.92 -16.56
C LEU A 92 8.59 18.84 -16.18
N GLU A 93 9.16 18.68 -14.98
CA GLU A 93 10.33 19.47 -14.51
C GLU A 93 11.55 19.28 -15.42
N SER A 94 11.81 18.05 -15.88
CA SER A 94 12.92 17.74 -16.78
C SER A 94 12.79 18.34 -18.19
N LYS A 95 11.60 18.80 -18.59
CA LYS A 95 11.34 19.44 -19.90
C LYS A 95 11.44 20.96 -19.85
N GLU A 96 11.48 21.56 -18.67
CA GLU A 96 11.58 23.00 -18.47
C GLU A 96 13.04 23.49 -18.35
N ILE A 97 14.01 22.59 -18.45
CA ILE A 97 15.47 22.84 -18.45
C ILE A 97 16.05 22.53 -19.85
#